data_AF-A0A126UZF2-F1
#
_entry.id   AF-A0A126UZF2-F1
#
_cell.length_a   1.000
_cell.length_b   1.000
_cell.length_c   1.000
_cell.angle_alpha   90.00
_cell.angle_beta   90.00
_cell.angle_gamma   90.00
#
_symmetry.space_group_name_H-M   'P 1'
#
loop_
_entity.id
_entity.type
_entity.pdbx_description
1 polymer ?
#
loop_
_entity_poly.entity_id
_entity_poly.type
_entity_poly.pdbx_seq_one_letter_code
_entity_poly.pdbx_strand_id
1 'polypeptide(L)' 'MTDHDIKEISDRLNSTPRKCLGWKTPAEVFREKMLEEMR' A
#
# COMPACT_ATOMS: atom_id res chain seq x y z
N MET A 1 9.68 -19.85 3.51
CA MET A 1 9.18 -18.48 3.72
C MET A 1 8.39 -18.50 5.00
N THR A 2 8.74 -17.62 5.93
CA THR A 2 8.04 -17.42 7.20
C THR A 2 6.97 -16.34 7.05
N ASP A 3 6.06 -16.24 8.01
CA ASP A 3 5.08 -15.14 8.08
C ASP A 3 5.77 -13.77 8.16
N HIS A 4 6.94 -13.73 8.80
CA HIS A 4 7.77 -12.53 8.84
C HIS A 4 8.28 -12.16 7.44
N ASP A 5 8.80 -13.14 6.68
CA ASP A 5 9.27 -12.91 5.30
C ASP A 5 8.13 -12.39 4.40
N ILE A 6 6.92 -12.94 4.56
CA ILE A 6 5.73 -12.52 3.80
C ILE A 6 5.34 -11.09 4.18
N LYS A 7 5.38 -10.76 5.47
CA LYS A 7 5.08 -9.42 5.97
C LYS A 7 6.08 -8.39 5.42
N GLU A 8 7.38 -8.67 5.47
CA GLU A 8 8.39 -7.74 4.94
C GLU A 8 8.21 -7.49 3.44
N ILE A 9 7.86 -8.53 2.67
CA ILE A 9 7.55 -8.39 1.25
C ILE A 9 6.32 -7.50 1.05
N SER A 10 5.24 -7.76 1.81
CA SER A 10 4.01 -6.96 1.73
C SER A 10 4.26 -5.49 2.09
N ASP A 11 4.99 -5.23 3.17
CA ASP A 11 5.32 -3.89 3.64
C ASP A 11 6.11 -3.13 2.58
N ARG A 12 7.10 -3.78 1.96
CA ARG A 12 7.87 -3.19 0.85
C ARG A 12 6.99 -2.91 -0.38
N LEU A 13 6.15 -3.86 -0.78
CA LEU A 13 5.27 -3.70 -1.94
C LEU A 13 4.29 -2.53 -1.77
N ASN A 14 3.72 -2.40 -0.57
CA ASN A 14 2.72 -1.39 -0.24
C ASN A 14 3.31 -0.02 0.06
N SER A 15 4.61 0.07 0.37
CA SER A 15 5.33 1.32 0.62
C SER A 15 6.09 1.85 -0.60
N THR A 16 6.10 1.12 -1.72
CA THR A 16 6.83 1.53 -2.93
C THR A 16 5.95 2.42 -3.83
N PRO A 17 6.38 3.66 -4.17
CA PRO A 17 5.71 4.54 -5.12
C PRO A 17 5.47 3.88 -6.48
N ARG A 18 4.27 4.08 -7.06
CA ARG A 18 3.92 3.54 -8.39
C ARG A 18 3.53 4.65 -9.36
N LYS A 19 4.13 4.68 -10.54
CA LYS A 19 3.80 5.66 -11.60
C LYS A 19 2.32 5.67 -11.97
N CYS A 20 1.68 4.50 -12.01
CA CYS A 20 0.24 4.38 -12.31
C CYS A 20 -0.67 4.93 -11.20
N LEU A 21 -0.13 5.18 -10.00
CA LEU A 21 -0.83 5.81 -8.88
C LEU A 21 -0.43 7.30 -8.73
N GLY A 22 0.14 7.90 -9.77
CA GLY A 22 0.66 9.27 -9.69
C GLY A 22 1.86 9.41 -8.74
N TRP A 23 2.68 8.35 -8.64
CA TRP A 23 3.80 8.22 -7.70
C TRP A 23 3.40 8.16 -6.21
N LYS A 24 2.12 7.92 -5.89
CA LYS A 24 1.71 7.49 -4.55
C LYS A 24 2.02 6.01 -4.33
N THR A 25 2.09 5.62 -3.06
CA THR A 25 2.19 4.22 -2.61
C THR A 25 0.80 3.57 -2.58
N PRO A 26 0.70 2.24 -2.75
CA PRO A 26 -0.56 1.53 -2.55
C PRO A 26 -1.20 1.80 -1.17
N ALA A 27 -0.39 1.90 -0.11
CA ALA A 27 -0.89 2.17 1.24
C ALA A 27 -1.52 3.57 1.37
N GLU A 28 -0.97 4.59 0.72
CA GLU A 28 -1.56 5.94 0.70
C GLU A 28 -2.90 5.95 -0.02
N VAL A 29 -2.96 5.40 -1.24
CA VAL A 29 -4.19 5.34 -2.03
C VAL A 29 -5.27 4.53 -1.32
N PHE A 30 -4.91 3.44 -0.66
CA PHE A 30 -5.87 2.66 0.13
C PHE A 30 -6.47 3.49 1.27
N ARG A 31 -5.64 4.21 2.06
CA ARG A 31 -6.14 5.07 3.14
C ARG A 31 -7.06 6.18 2.63
N GLU A 32 -6.73 6.80 1.51
CA GLU A 32 -7.58 7.82 0.88
C GLU A 32 -8.96 7.24 0.52
N LYS A 33 -8.99 6.07 -0.12
CA LYS A 33 -10.25 5.39 -0.47
C LYS A 33 -11.08 4.97 0.73
N MET A 34 -10.45 4.48 1.79
CA MET A 34 -11.16 4.13 3.03
C MET A 34 -11.82 5.37 3.66
N LEU A 35 -11.16 6.54 3.60
CA LEU A 35 -11.76 7.80 4.07
C LEU A 35 -12.89 8.29 3.17
N GLU A 36 -12.80 8.06 1.86
CA GLU A 36 -13.87 8.36 0.91
C GLU A 36 -15.11 7.48 1.15
N GLU A 37 -14.94 6.18 1.42
CA GLU A 37 -16.04 5.25 1.69
C GLU A 37 -16.74 5.50 3.04
N MET A 38 -16.04 6.11 4.01
CA MET A 38 -16.61 6.47 5.31
C MET A 38 -17.43 7.78 5.29
N ARG A 39 -17.48 8.47 4.15
CA ARG A 39 -18.16 9.76 3.98
C ARG A 39 -19.53 9.60 3.37
#